data_AF-B9T068-F1
#
_entry.id   AF-B9T068-F1
#
_cell.length_a   1.000
_cell.length_b   1.000
_cell.length_c   1.000
_cell.angle_alpha   90.00
_cell.angle_beta   90.00
_cell.angle_gamma   90.00
#
_symmetry.space_group_name_H-M   'P 1'
#
loop_
_entity.id
_entity.type
_entity.pdbx_description
1 polymer ?
#
loop_
_entity_poly.entity_id
_entity_poly.type
_entity_poly.pdbx_seq_one_letter_code
_entity_poly.pdbx_strand_id
1 'polypeptide(L)' 'MKGKEISSPTIKSTNNNVINKPHKPFFRPAQDDTKPPLQDPILRSDPIETEEAMLRLPPFPILKPRPES' A
#
# COMPACT_ATOMS: atom_id res chain seq x y z
N MET A 1 -14.30 -9.57 -28.41
CA MET A 1 -14.85 -10.47 -27.36
C MET A 1 -15.36 -9.61 -26.20
N LYS A 2 -16.63 -9.73 -25.81
CA LYS A 2 -17.15 -9.08 -24.58
C LYS A 2 -16.83 -9.98 -23.39
N GLY A 3 -16.01 -9.49 -22.46
CA GLY A 3 -15.77 -10.17 -21.17
C GLY A 3 -17.05 -10.14 -20.34
N LYS A 4 -17.47 -11.30 -19.83
CA LYS A 4 -18.59 -11.40 -18.87
C LYS A 4 -18.03 -11.16 -17.48
N GLU A 5 -18.57 -10.17 -16.80
CA GLU A 5 -18.17 -9.80 -15.45
C GLU A 5 -18.86 -10.77 -14.47
N ILE A 6 -18.07 -11.51 -13.71
CA ILE A 6 -18.56 -12.49 -12.73
C ILE A 6 -19.14 -11.76 -11.52
N SER A 7 -20.47 -11.82 -11.37
CA SER A 7 -21.17 -11.33 -10.18
C SER A 7 -20.67 -12.05 -8.93
N SER A 8 -20.25 -11.29 -7.92
CA SER A 8 -19.84 -11.81 -6.61
C SER A 8 -20.95 -12.64 -5.95
N PRO A 9 -20.66 -13.83 -5.36
CA PRO A 9 -21.67 -14.63 -4.70
C PRO A 9 -22.13 -13.96 -3.40
N THR A 10 -23.43 -13.70 -3.29
CA THR A 10 -24.08 -13.28 -2.04
C THR A 10 -24.20 -14.50 -1.13
N ILE A 11 -23.33 -14.62 -0.13
CA ILE A 11 -23.44 -15.66 0.91
C ILE A 11 -24.44 -15.18 1.97
N LYS A 12 -25.64 -15.77 2.00
CA LYS A 12 -26.58 -15.62 3.11
C LYS A 12 -26.27 -16.69 4.17
N SER A 13 -25.52 -16.33 5.20
CA SER A 13 -25.27 -17.20 6.35
C SER A 13 -26.17 -16.81 7.52
N THR A 14 -27.25 -17.57 7.73
CA THR A 14 -28.06 -17.51 8.94
C THR A 14 -27.41 -18.39 9.99
N ASN A 15 -26.78 -17.79 11.01
CA ASN A 15 -26.45 -18.50 12.25
C ASN A 15 -26.56 -17.52 13.44
N ASN A 16 -27.59 -17.75 14.25
CA ASN A 16 -27.95 -16.99 15.44
C ASN A 16 -27.00 -17.29 16.61
N ASN A 17 -25.82 -16.67 16.62
CA ASN A 17 -25.00 -16.62 17.83
C ASN A 17 -24.47 -15.20 18.04
N VAL A 18 -25.34 -14.36 18.59
CA VAL A 18 -25.10 -12.97 18.98
C VAL A 18 -24.27 -12.98 20.27
N ILE A 19 -22.96 -13.12 20.15
CA ILE A 19 -22.02 -12.79 21.23
C ILE A 19 -21.00 -11.84 20.63
N ASN A 20 -21.28 -10.54 20.74
CA ASN A 20 -20.38 -9.38 20.83
C ASN A 20 -19.00 -9.45 20.16
N LYS A 21 -18.89 -10.12 19.02
CA LYS A 21 -17.67 -10.12 18.22
C LYS A 21 -17.69 -8.83 17.42
N PRO A 22 -16.64 -7.98 17.50
CA PRO A 22 -16.57 -6.79 16.66
C PRO A 22 -16.72 -7.23 15.20
N HIS A 23 -17.80 -6.78 14.56
CA HIS A 23 -18.06 -7.11 13.16
C HIS A 23 -16.93 -6.51 12.33
N LYS A 24 -16.18 -7.36 11.62
CA LYS A 24 -15.11 -6.90 10.74
C LYS A 24 -15.71 -5.94 9.71
N PRO A 25 -15.10 -4.77 9.44
CA PRO A 25 -15.60 -3.89 8.40
C PRO A 25 -15.58 -4.61 7.05
N PHE A 26 -16.50 -4.23 6.17
CA PHE A 26 -16.48 -4.72 4.79
C PHE A 26 -15.14 -4.39 4.13
N PHE A 27 -14.65 -5.32 3.30
CA PHE A 27 -13.46 -5.07 2.48
C PHE A 27 -13.71 -3.85 1.59
N ARG A 28 -12.79 -2.89 1.61
CA ARG A 28 -12.80 -1.72 0.74
C ARG A 28 -11.49 -1.73 -0.05
N PRO A 29 -11.54 -1.78 -1.39
CA PRO A 29 -10.37 -1.49 -2.19
C PRO A 29 -9.79 -0.13 -1.79
N ALA A 30 -8.47 -0.03 -1.71
CA ALA A 30 -7.82 1.24 -1.45
C ALA A 30 -8.18 2.20 -2.60
N GLN A 31 -8.55 3.44 -2.26
CA GLN A 31 -8.92 4.44 -3.27
C GLN A 31 -7.79 4.76 -4.22
N ASP A 32 -6.55 4.54 -3.78
CA ASP A 32 -5.36 4.81 -4.57
C ASP A 32 -4.37 3.66 -4.36
N ASP A 33 -4.66 2.51 -4.96
CA ASP A 33 -3.72 1.38 -5.07
C ASP A 33 -2.71 1.59 -6.21
N THR A 34 -2.58 2.83 -6.71
CA THR A 34 -1.55 3.14 -7.69
C THR A 34 -0.25 3.37 -6.94
N LYS A 35 0.68 2.41 -7.07
CA LYS A 35 2.07 2.67 -6.69
C LYS A 35 2.58 3.82 -7.55
N PRO A 36 3.24 4.84 -6.96
CA PRO A 36 3.82 5.91 -7.76
C PRO A 36 4.80 5.29 -8.77
N PRO A 37 4.91 5.87 -9.97
CA PRO A 37 5.84 5.37 -10.97
C PRO A 37 7.27 5.41 -10.41
N LEU A 38 7.97 4.28 -10.51
CA LEU A 38 9.38 4.21 -10.15
C LEU A 38 10.19 5.00 -11.20
N GLN A 39 10.77 6.12 -10.81
CA GLN A 39 11.64 6.93 -11.66
C GLN A 39 13.10 6.63 -11.31
N ASP A 40 13.84 6.07 -12.26
CA ASP A 40 15.29 5.86 -12.10
C ASP A 40 16.02 7.21 -12.10
N PRO A 41 16.89 7.48 -11.11
CA PRO A 41 17.62 8.74 -11.05
C PRO A 41 18.48 9.03 -12.29
N ILE A 42 18.92 7.98 -13.00
CA ILE A 42 19.76 8.05 -14.20
C ILE A 42 18.97 8.57 -15.42
N LEU A 43 17.64 8.50 -15.37
CA LEU A 43 16.77 8.99 -16.45
C LEU A 43 16.36 10.47 -16.26
N ARG A 44 16.96 11.18 -15.29
CA ARG A 44 16.73 12.62 -15.12
C ARG A 44 17.38 13.39 -16.27
N SER A 45 16.74 14.47 -16.69
CA SER A 45 17.22 15.31 -17.80
C SER A 45 18.46 16.12 -17.45
N ASP A 46 18.66 16.44 -16.17
CA ASP A 46 19.83 17.18 -15.69
C ASP A 46 20.93 16.21 -15.20
N PRO A 47 22.15 16.27 -15.78
CA PRO A 47 23.30 15.51 -15.30
C PRO A 47 23.63 15.76 -13.82
N ILE A 48 23.48 17.01 -13.34
CA ILE A 48 23.86 17.38 -11.96
C ILE A 48 22.91 16.72 -10.96
N GLU A 49 21.60 16.77 -11.22
CA GLU A 49 20.59 16.13 -10.36
C GLU A 49 20.73 14.60 -10.32
N THR A 50 21.27 14.02 -11.39
CA THR A 50 21.54 12.58 -11.49
C THR A 50 22.71 12.19 -10.58
N GLU A 51 23.82 12.91 -10.65
CA GLU A 51 25.03 12.64 -9.86
C GLU A 51 24.77 12.75 -8.35
N GLU A 52 24.06 13.80 -7.91
CA GLU A 52 23.72 13.98 -6.49
C GLU A 52 22.88 12.82 -5.93
N ALA A 53 21.97 12.28 -6.72
CA ALA A 53 21.12 11.17 -6.29
C ALA A 53 21.83 9.82 -6.28
N MET A 54 22.86 9.62 -7.11
CA MET A 54 23.71 8.43 -7.04
C MET A 54 24.57 8.41 -5.77
N LEU A 55 24.99 9.58 -5.29
CA LEU A 55 25.80 9.72 -4.07
C LEU A 55 24.95 9.75 -2.80
N ARG A 56 23.67 10.07 -2.90
CA ARG A 56 22.76 10.16 -1.75
C ARG A 56 22.28 8.77 -1.34
N LEU A 57 22.81 8.26 -0.24
CA LEU A 57 22.34 7.02 0.38
C LEU A 57 20.83 7.10 0.68
N PRO A 58 20.08 5.99 0.54
CA PRO A 58 18.68 5.96 0.94
C PRO A 58 18.56 6.31 2.42
N PRO A 59 17.45 6.94 2.85
CA PRO A 59 17.26 7.29 4.25
C PRO A 59 17.32 6.01 5.11
N PHE A 60 18.29 5.97 6.02
CA PHE A 60 18.37 4.87 6.97
C PHE A 60 17.21 4.95 7.95
N PRO A 61 16.62 3.80 8.34
CA PRO A 61 15.62 3.79 9.40
C PRO A 61 16.25 4.37 10.67
N ILE A 62 15.70 5.48 11.15
CA ILE A 62 16.10 6.10 12.41
C ILE A 62 15.71 5.13 13.53
N LEU A 63 16.69 4.40 14.08
CA LEU A 63 16.51 3.67 15.32
C LEU A 63 16.27 4.72 16.41
N LYS A 64 15.02 4.85 16.87
CA LYS A 64 14.71 5.71 18.02
C LYS A 64 15.52 5.17 19.21
N PRO A 65 16.36 5.99 19.87
CA PRO A 65 17.00 5.56 21.10
C PRO A 65 15.91 5.18 22.11
N ARG A 66 16.12 4.06 22.80
CA ARG A 66 15.26 3.63 23.92
C ARG A 66 15.27 4.78 24.94
N PRO A 67 14.11 5.30 25.38
CA PRO A 67 14.09 6.26 26.47
C PRO A 67 14.65 5.56 27.71
N GLU A 68 15.81 6.01 28.18
CA GLU A 68 16.36 5.62 29.48
C GLU A 68 15.40 6.16 30.56
N SER A 69 14.86 5.24 31.37
CA SER A 69 13.89 5.49 32.44
C SER A 69 14.58 5.96 33.71
#